data_AF-A0A8R1HUW9-F1
#
_entry.id   AF-A0A8R1HUW9-F1
#
_cell.length_a   1.000
_cell.length_b   1.000
_cell.length_c   1.000
_cell.angle_alpha   90.00
_cell.angle_beta   90.00
_cell.angle_gamma   90.00
#
_symmetry.space_group_name_H-M   'P 1'
#
loop_
_entity.id
_entity.type
_entity.pdbx_description
1 polymer ?
#
loop_
_entity_poly.entity_id
_entity_poly.type
_entity_poly.pdbx_seq_one_letter_code
_entity_poly.pdbx_strand_id
1 'polypeptide(L)'
;MKLFVHNFMSSRFLKNVTVGYPLELVVKQFEERDIEYDRQSTITMLEKVQYDGLLVAAAAMNLSASIPAEKPAKWEELSDDELKQMGIRTISSTFLLIFALVFGTQKVTSTFCENYVTCMEQLEIKQHECLALDRNVRLRSSDLCSRQKWDQKLELNALHMRRAEMAKDCAQKHHQDAELAESTLDEETRKQCESLHEKFQFAKLSSTQNSMTSSSAARKKRATGKRNKRETTKKNSSSKATECRNAAKLWHKQCSALAKCCPLAEECKQSTMEIMNQIYEGRHKLHDMHRNNCV
;
A
#
# COMPACT_ATOMS: atom_id res chain seq x y z
N MET A 1 10.91 -10.86 4.03
CA MET A 1 11.95 -9.91 4.49
C MET A 1 13.25 -10.68 4.63
N LYS A 2 14.41 -10.14 4.22
CA LYS A 2 15.70 -10.84 4.43
C LYS A 2 16.00 -10.90 5.94
N LEU A 3 16.47 -12.04 6.45
CA LEU A 3 16.80 -12.21 7.88
C LEU A 3 17.82 -11.18 8.36
N PHE A 4 18.73 -10.78 7.48
CA PHE A 4 19.68 -9.70 7.73
C PHE A 4 19.01 -8.37 8.10
N VAL A 5 17.88 -8.01 7.47
CA VAL A 5 17.18 -6.74 7.74
C VAL A 5 16.60 -6.73 9.15
N HIS A 6 16.10 -7.88 9.63
CA HIS A 6 15.59 -8.04 10.99
C HIS A 6 16.66 -7.67 12.04
N ASN A 7 17.92 -7.98 11.76
CA ASN A 7 19.03 -7.69 12.67
C ASN A 7 19.26 -6.18 12.92
N PHE A 8 18.77 -5.31 12.03
CA PHE A 8 18.86 -3.85 12.16
C PHE A 8 17.57 -3.20 12.67
N MET A 9 16.53 -3.98 12.95
CA MET A 9 15.27 -3.48 13.49
C MET A 9 15.33 -3.46 15.02
N SER A 10 14.85 -2.37 15.64
CA SER A 10 14.77 -2.26 17.10
C SER A 10 13.49 -1.53 17.50
N SER A 11 12.93 -1.83 18.67
CA SER A 11 11.73 -1.18 19.23
C SER A 11 12.07 0.02 20.13
N ARG A 12 13.33 0.44 20.19
CA ARG A 12 13.78 1.60 21.00
C ARG A 12 13.14 2.93 20.60
N PHE A 13 12.47 2.99 19.45
CA PHE A 13 11.71 4.17 19.02
C PHE A 13 10.33 4.29 19.70
N LEU A 14 9.87 3.25 20.39
CA LEU A 14 8.62 3.27 21.14
C LEU A 14 8.83 3.95 22.51
N LYS A 15 7.85 4.75 22.95
CA LYS A 15 7.89 5.42 24.25
C LYS A 15 7.98 4.38 25.38
N ASN A 16 8.87 4.61 26.34
CA ASN A 16 9.10 3.78 27.54
C ASN A 16 9.81 2.42 27.30
N VAL A 17 10.37 2.17 26.11
CA VAL A 17 11.19 0.98 25.88
C VAL A 17 12.65 1.25 26.24
N THR A 18 13.14 0.63 27.31
CA THR A 18 14.54 0.73 27.77
C THR A 18 15.47 -0.26 27.05
N VAL A 19 14.98 -1.47 26.76
CA VAL A 19 15.67 -2.51 25.98
C VAL A 19 14.75 -2.93 24.83
N GLY A 20 15.11 -2.53 23.60
CA GLY A 20 14.30 -2.76 22.40
C GLY A 20 14.94 -3.64 21.35
N TYR A 21 15.91 -4.48 21.74
CA TYR A 21 16.64 -5.35 20.83
C TYR A 21 17.17 -6.60 21.60
N PRO A 22 17.19 -7.80 20.99
CA PRO A 22 16.64 -8.15 19.68
C PRO A 22 15.10 -8.19 19.68
N LEU A 23 14.49 -8.05 18.50
CA LEU A 23 13.05 -8.26 18.35
C LEU A 23 12.75 -9.75 18.32
N GLU A 24 11.65 -10.14 18.96
CA GLU A 24 11.14 -11.51 18.86
C GLU A 24 10.57 -11.73 17.46
N LEU A 25 11.08 -12.77 16.79
CA LEU A 25 10.66 -13.13 15.45
C LEU A 25 9.73 -14.35 15.52
N VAL A 26 8.54 -14.23 14.94
CA VAL A 26 7.60 -15.35 14.77
C VAL A 26 7.39 -15.53 13.27
N VAL A 27 7.99 -16.59 12.72
CA VAL A 27 7.93 -16.87 11.28
C VAL A 27 6.78 -17.81 10.98
N LYS A 28 5.74 -17.28 10.32
CA LYS A 28 4.60 -18.08 9.84
C LYS A 28 4.85 -18.69 8.46
N GLN A 29 5.64 -18.01 7.63
CA GLN A 29 6.02 -18.43 6.28
C GLN A 29 7.40 -17.86 5.94
N PHE A 30 8.24 -18.66 5.27
CA PHE A 30 9.48 -18.19 4.67
C PHE A 30 9.63 -18.75 3.26
N GLU A 31 10.38 -18.03 2.43
CA GLU A 31 10.70 -18.41 1.06
C GLU A 31 12.23 -18.35 0.93
N GLU A 32 12.83 -19.42 0.43
CA GLU A 32 14.26 -19.43 0.08
C GLU A 32 14.41 -18.88 -1.35
N ARG A 33 15.29 -17.91 -1.52
CA ARG A 33 15.62 -17.34 -2.83
C ARG A 33 17.12 -17.35 -3.02
N ASP A 34 17.55 -17.84 -4.17
CA ASP A 34 18.96 -17.83 -4.53
C ASP A 34 19.42 -16.39 -4.77
N ILE A 35 20.53 -16.03 -4.12
CA ILE A 35 21.21 -14.75 -4.28
C ILE A 35 22.64 -15.07 -4.71
N GLU A 36 23.18 -14.28 -5.64
CA GLU A 36 24.58 -14.38 -6.05
C GLU A 36 25.50 -14.19 -4.84
N TYR A 37 26.33 -15.20 -4.57
CA TYR A 37 27.27 -15.17 -3.45
C TYR A 37 28.45 -14.26 -3.76
N ASP A 38 28.58 -13.18 -3.00
CA ASP A 38 29.79 -12.37 -2.96
C ASP A 38 30.43 -12.46 -1.57
N ARG A 39 31.65 -13.03 -1.54
CA ARG A 39 32.42 -13.25 -0.32
C ARG A 39 32.69 -11.93 0.42
N GLN A 40 33.14 -10.91 -0.30
CA GLN A 40 33.59 -9.66 0.33
C GLN A 40 32.40 -8.89 0.93
N SER A 41 31.27 -8.86 0.21
CA SER A 41 30.03 -8.29 0.72
C SER A 41 29.51 -9.06 1.94
N THR A 42 29.56 -10.39 1.92
CA THR A 42 29.10 -11.23 3.03
C THR A 42 29.90 -10.98 4.31
N ILE A 43 31.24 -10.91 4.21
CA ILE A 43 32.11 -10.58 5.35
C ILE A 43 31.80 -9.18 5.90
N THR A 44 31.72 -8.18 5.02
CA THR A 44 31.40 -6.79 5.40
C THR A 44 30.03 -6.68 6.09
N MET A 45 29.08 -7.52 5.68
CA MET A 45 27.75 -7.59 6.29
C MET A 45 27.81 -8.28 7.66
N LEU A 46 28.47 -9.43 7.77
CA LEU A 46 28.59 -10.20 9.02
C LEU A 46 29.33 -9.45 10.13
N GLU A 47 30.28 -8.57 9.78
CA GLU A 47 30.93 -7.67 10.74
C GLU A 47 29.95 -6.71 11.42
N LYS A 48 28.91 -6.28 10.71
CA LYS A 48 27.91 -5.31 11.18
C LYS A 48 26.73 -5.97 11.87
N VAL A 49 26.62 -7.29 11.79
CA VAL A 49 25.53 -8.06 12.40
C VAL A 49 25.78 -8.23 13.89
N GLN A 50 24.75 -7.97 14.68
CA GLN A 50 24.72 -8.34 16.09
C GLN A 50 24.36 -9.83 16.18
N TYR A 51 25.31 -10.61 16.69
CA TYR A 51 25.24 -12.07 16.66
C TYR A 51 24.06 -12.62 17.46
N ASP A 52 23.78 -12.03 18.62
CA ASP A 52 22.66 -12.43 19.49
C ASP A 52 21.31 -12.35 18.77
N GLY A 53 21.08 -11.26 18.01
CA GLY A 53 19.86 -11.11 17.22
C GLY A 53 19.79 -12.04 16.02
N LEU A 54 20.93 -12.47 15.48
CA LEU A 54 20.98 -13.48 14.43
C LEU A 54 20.57 -14.86 14.97
N LEU A 55 21.07 -15.24 16.15
CA LEU A 55 20.74 -16.50 16.80
C LEU A 55 19.24 -16.60 17.12
N VAL A 56 18.65 -15.53 17.69
CA VAL A 56 17.20 -15.46 17.97
C VAL A 56 16.39 -15.61 16.68
N ALA A 57 16.80 -14.91 15.63
CA ALA A 57 16.09 -14.96 14.35
C ALA A 57 16.24 -16.33 13.65
N ALA A 58 17.40 -16.97 13.77
CA ALA A 58 17.63 -18.31 13.22
C ALA A 58 16.87 -19.39 14.01
N ALA A 59 16.77 -19.26 15.34
CA ALA A 59 15.95 -20.13 16.16
C ALA A 59 14.47 -20.06 15.75
N ALA A 60 13.95 -18.85 15.49
CA ALA A 60 12.58 -18.67 15.00
C ALA A 60 12.31 -19.31 13.63
N MET A 61 13.35 -19.56 12.83
CA MET A 61 13.27 -20.22 11.52
C MET A 61 13.61 -21.71 11.55
N ASN A 62 13.85 -22.30 12.73
CA ASN A 62 14.41 -23.66 12.88
C ASN A 62 15.74 -23.87 12.14
N LEU A 63 16.52 -22.79 11.99
CA LEU A 63 17.85 -22.79 11.35
C LEU A 63 18.99 -22.68 12.38
N SER A 64 18.70 -22.78 13.68
CA SER A 64 19.69 -22.67 14.75
C SER A 64 20.83 -23.70 14.63
N ALA A 65 20.55 -24.90 14.15
CA ALA A 65 21.57 -25.94 13.93
C ALA A 65 22.55 -25.60 12.78
N SER A 66 22.22 -24.62 11.95
CA SER A 66 23.03 -24.23 10.78
C SER A 66 23.94 -23.03 11.05
N ILE A 67 23.82 -22.38 12.21
CA ILE A 67 24.65 -21.24 12.61
C ILE A 67 25.50 -21.66 13.80
N PRO A 68 26.79 -21.28 13.86
CA PRO A 68 27.62 -21.55 15.04
C PRO A 68 26.96 -20.99 16.31
N ALA A 69 27.24 -21.58 17.47
CA ALA A 69 26.72 -21.08 18.74
C ALA A 69 27.47 -19.81 19.21
N GLU A 70 28.73 -19.67 18.79
CA GLU A 70 29.60 -18.57 19.18
C GLU A 70 30.08 -17.80 17.96
N LYS A 71 30.18 -16.47 18.12
CA LYS A 71 30.69 -15.58 17.08
C LYS A 71 32.16 -15.92 16.80
N PRO A 72 32.54 -16.24 15.55
CA PRO A 72 33.93 -16.41 15.16
C PRO A 72 34.76 -15.15 15.43
N ALA A 73 36.02 -15.33 15.85
CA ALA A 73 36.91 -14.22 16.15
C ALA A 73 37.21 -13.35 14.91
N LYS A 74 37.26 -13.96 13.73
CA LYS A 74 37.45 -13.28 12.45
C LYS A 74 36.66 -13.99 11.35
N TRP A 75 35.90 -13.22 10.58
CA TRP A 75 35.09 -13.75 9.48
C TRP A 75 35.93 -14.17 8.26
N GLU A 76 37.10 -13.58 8.10
CA GLU A 76 37.99 -13.79 6.93
C GLU A 76 38.64 -15.17 6.90
N GLU A 77 38.80 -15.80 8.06
CA GLU A 77 39.48 -17.10 8.24
C GLU A 77 38.53 -18.29 8.02
N LEU A 78 37.22 -18.06 7.88
CA LEU A 78 36.24 -19.10 7.58
C LEU A 78 36.28 -19.51 6.11
N SER A 79 35.97 -20.78 5.88
CA SER A 79 35.80 -21.32 4.54
C SER A 79 34.59 -20.70 3.83
N ASP A 80 34.61 -20.70 2.49
CA ASP A 80 33.49 -20.18 1.71
C ASP A 80 32.19 -20.97 1.96
N ASP A 81 32.29 -22.23 2.35
CA ASP A 81 31.13 -23.06 2.68
C ASP A 81 30.49 -22.63 4.02
N GLU A 82 31.30 -22.33 5.03
CA GLU A 82 30.82 -21.77 6.31
C GLU A 82 30.22 -20.37 6.14
N LEU A 83 30.83 -19.53 5.29
CA LEU A 83 30.32 -18.20 4.97
C LEU A 83 29.00 -18.27 4.20
N LYS A 84 28.86 -19.20 3.24
CA LYS A 84 27.59 -19.45 2.53
C LYS A 84 26.50 -19.97 3.45
N GLN A 85 26.87 -20.78 4.44
CA GLN A 85 25.93 -21.29 5.43
C GLN A 85 25.34 -20.16 6.28
N MET A 86 26.14 -19.14 6.63
CA MET A 86 25.68 -17.93 7.30
C MET A 86 25.04 -16.89 6.35
N GLY A 87 25.42 -16.91 5.08
CA GLY A 87 24.97 -16.01 4.02
C GLY A 87 23.54 -16.24 3.50
N ILE A 88 22.77 -17.16 4.10
CA ILE A 88 21.44 -17.60 3.65
C ILE A 88 21.56 -18.37 2.31
N ARG A 89 21.63 -19.70 2.48
CA ARG A 89 21.73 -20.80 1.50
C ARG A 89 21.46 -20.45 0.02
N THR A 90 22.49 -20.68 -0.80
CA THR A 90 22.37 -21.29 -2.13
C THR A 90 22.33 -22.81 -1.96
N ILE A 91 21.26 -23.49 -2.37
CA ILE A 91 21.27 -24.97 -2.45
C ILE A 91 21.82 -25.35 -3.81
N SER A 92 23.09 -25.76 -3.86
CA SER A 92 23.62 -26.52 -4.99
C SER A 92 23.05 -27.95 -4.94
N SER A 93 22.29 -28.28 -5.98
CA SER A 93 21.77 -29.58 -6.38
C SER A 93 22.55 -30.79 -5.84
N THR A 94 22.04 -31.48 -4.80
CA THR A 94 22.17 -32.93 -4.55
C THR A 94 21.34 -33.38 -3.34
N PHE A 95 20.01 -33.22 -3.39
CA PHE A 95 19.10 -34.05 -2.58
C PHE A 95 17.92 -34.46 -3.45
N LEU A 96 18.20 -35.44 -4.30
CA LEU A 96 17.21 -36.21 -5.05
C LEU A 96 16.78 -37.39 -4.17
N LEU A 97 15.48 -37.70 -4.21
CA LEU A 97 14.78 -38.88 -3.65
C LEU A 97 14.17 -38.73 -2.24
N ILE A 98 12.90 -38.31 -2.26
CA ILE A 98 11.71 -38.94 -1.65
C ILE A 98 10.78 -37.84 -1.14
N PHE A 99 9.92 -37.32 -2.02
CA PHE A 99 8.53 -36.96 -1.71
C PHE A 99 7.79 -36.85 -3.05
N ALA A 100 7.47 -38.02 -3.60
CA ALA A 100 6.46 -38.12 -4.63
C ALA A 100 5.09 -37.84 -3.98
N LEU A 101 4.25 -37.11 -4.72
CA LEU A 101 2.81 -36.96 -4.51
C LEU A 101 2.35 -36.09 -3.33
N VAL A 102 2.43 -34.77 -3.48
CA VAL A 102 1.25 -33.88 -3.40
C VAL A 102 1.51 -32.69 -4.32
N PHE A 103 1.18 -32.81 -5.62
CA PHE A 103 0.86 -31.64 -6.43
C PHE A 103 -0.50 -31.12 -5.98
N GLY A 104 -0.51 -30.45 -4.85
CA GLY A 104 -1.58 -29.58 -4.42
C GLY A 104 -1.35 -28.24 -5.08
N THR A 105 -2.21 -27.91 -6.04
CA THR A 105 -2.35 -26.61 -6.68
C THR A 105 -1.88 -25.46 -5.78
N GLN A 106 -0.94 -24.68 -6.29
CA GLN A 106 -0.58 -23.37 -5.77
C GLN A 106 -1.83 -22.47 -5.87
N LYS A 107 -2.74 -22.56 -4.90
CA LYS A 107 -3.72 -21.51 -4.68
C LYS A 107 -2.92 -20.31 -4.18
N VAL A 108 -2.62 -19.39 -5.09
CA VAL A 108 -2.43 -17.99 -4.71
C VAL A 108 -3.73 -17.62 -4.00
N THR A 109 -3.74 -17.69 -2.66
CA THR A 109 -4.83 -17.13 -1.87
C THR A 109 -4.72 -15.63 -2.05
N SER A 110 -5.37 -15.11 -3.10
CA SER A 110 -5.64 -13.69 -3.20
C SER A 110 -6.52 -13.34 -2.02
N THR A 111 -5.94 -12.71 -1.02
CA THR A 111 -6.66 -12.14 0.12
C THR A 111 -7.54 -11.03 -0.45
N PHE A 112 -8.85 -11.25 -0.51
CA PHE A 112 -9.80 -10.28 -1.06
C PHE A 112 -9.74 -8.96 -0.30
N CYS A 113 -9.50 -9.03 1.01
CA CYS A 113 -9.24 -7.90 1.88
C CYS A 113 -7.93 -7.17 1.56
N GLU A 114 -6.85 -7.85 1.17
CA GLU A 114 -5.61 -7.16 0.76
C GLU A 114 -5.86 -6.31 -0.48
N ASN A 115 -6.59 -6.85 -1.46
CA ASN A 115 -6.99 -6.12 -2.66
C ASN A 115 -7.90 -4.93 -2.33
N TYR A 116 -8.78 -5.08 -1.34
CA TYR A 116 -9.59 -3.98 -0.83
C TYR A 116 -8.70 -2.90 -0.18
N VAL A 117 -7.74 -3.26 0.67
CA VAL A 117 -6.80 -2.31 1.29
C VAL A 117 -5.98 -1.57 0.23
N THR A 118 -5.42 -2.28 -0.76
CA THR A 118 -4.69 -1.65 -1.88
C THR A 118 -5.58 -0.70 -2.68
N CYS A 119 -6.84 -1.07 -2.93
CA CYS A 119 -7.79 -0.17 -3.59
C CYS A 119 -8.02 1.11 -2.77
N MET A 120 -8.18 0.99 -1.46
CA MET A 120 -8.39 2.12 -0.56
C MET A 120 -7.17 3.05 -0.50
N GLU A 121 -5.95 2.49 -0.53
CA GLU A 121 -4.72 3.28 -0.62
C GLU A 121 -4.64 4.08 -1.94
N GLN A 122 -4.96 3.46 -3.07
CA GLN A 122 -5.00 4.16 -4.36
C GLN A 122 -6.06 5.26 -4.40
N LEU A 123 -7.23 4.98 -3.80
CA LEU A 123 -8.29 5.97 -3.66
C LEU A 123 -7.82 7.17 -2.84
N GLU A 124 -7.15 6.95 -1.71
CA GLU A 124 -6.59 8.01 -0.85
C GLU A 124 -5.61 8.91 -1.64
N ILE A 125 -4.65 8.29 -2.36
CA ILE A 125 -3.71 9.02 -3.23
C ILE A 125 -4.45 9.88 -4.24
N LYS A 126 -5.45 9.31 -4.94
CA LYS A 126 -6.23 10.03 -5.96
C LYS A 126 -7.04 11.16 -5.36
N GLN A 127 -7.63 10.97 -4.20
CA GLN A 127 -8.39 12.03 -3.55
C GLN A 127 -7.48 13.18 -3.06
N HIS A 128 -6.26 12.89 -2.55
CA HIS A 128 -5.26 13.92 -2.24
C HIS A 128 -4.83 14.72 -3.49
N GLU A 129 -4.58 14.05 -4.61
CA GLU A 129 -4.30 14.70 -5.90
C GLU A 129 -5.44 15.65 -6.30
N CYS A 130 -6.70 15.22 -6.18
CA CYS A 130 -7.85 16.05 -6.50
C CYS A 130 -8.00 17.24 -5.55
N LEU A 131 -7.72 17.07 -4.27
CA LEU A 131 -7.78 18.14 -3.26
C LEU A 131 -6.76 19.25 -3.59
N ALA A 132 -5.54 18.87 -4.00
CA ALA A 132 -4.51 19.82 -4.41
C ALA A 132 -4.94 20.63 -5.66
N LEU A 133 -5.59 19.98 -6.63
CA LEU A 133 -6.16 20.65 -7.81
C LEU A 133 -7.31 21.60 -7.43
N ASP A 134 -8.20 21.18 -6.53
CA ASP A 134 -9.37 21.96 -6.12
C ASP A 134 -9.00 23.21 -5.32
N ARG A 135 -7.95 23.15 -4.47
CA ARG A 135 -7.42 24.33 -3.76
C ARG A 135 -6.97 25.42 -4.73
N ASN A 136 -6.38 25.04 -5.87
CA ASN A 136 -5.96 25.97 -6.92
C ASN A 136 -7.13 26.59 -7.70
N VAL A 137 -8.30 25.94 -7.71
CA VAL A 137 -9.52 26.46 -8.34
C VAL A 137 -10.25 27.43 -7.41
N ARG A 138 -10.32 27.15 -6.10
CA ARG A 138 -11.01 27.97 -5.07
C ARG A 138 -10.56 29.44 -5.06
N LEU A 139 -9.27 29.70 -5.25
CA LEU A 139 -8.66 31.04 -5.26
C LEU A 139 -9.19 31.99 -6.35
N ARG A 140 -10.16 31.56 -7.17
CA ARG A 140 -10.69 32.30 -8.32
C ARG A 140 -12.11 32.85 -8.15
N SER A 141 -12.86 32.44 -7.13
CA SER A 141 -14.22 32.99 -6.89
C SER A 141 -14.17 34.28 -6.06
N SER A 142 -14.92 35.29 -6.50
CA SER A 142 -14.97 36.62 -5.87
C SER A 142 -16.14 36.79 -4.91
N ASP A 143 -17.24 36.04 -5.08
CA ASP A 143 -18.46 36.18 -4.29
C ASP A 143 -18.46 35.31 -3.02
N LEU A 144 -19.02 35.87 -1.93
CA LEU A 144 -19.02 35.24 -0.60
C LEU A 144 -19.79 33.90 -0.60
N CYS A 145 -20.94 33.85 -1.27
CA CYS A 145 -21.77 32.64 -1.34
C CYS A 145 -21.07 31.49 -2.05
N SER A 146 -20.45 31.73 -3.22
CA SER A 146 -19.68 30.68 -3.90
C SER A 146 -18.51 30.22 -3.04
N ARG A 147 -17.82 31.12 -2.33
CA ARG A 147 -16.76 30.73 -1.39
C ARG A 147 -17.29 29.83 -0.29
N GLN A 148 -18.40 30.17 0.36
CA GLN A 148 -19.00 29.33 1.39
C GLN A 148 -19.42 27.95 0.84
N LYS A 149 -20.02 27.89 -0.36
CA LYS A 149 -20.36 26.61 -1.02
C LYS A 149 -19.11 25.77 -1.30
N TRP A 150 -18.04 26.42 -1.75
CA TRP A 150 -16.75 25.77 -1.97
C TRP A 150 -16.11 25.26 -0.68
N ASP A 151 -16.23 26.01 0.41
CA ASP A 151 -15.68 25.66 1.71
C ASP A 151 -16.40 24.45 2.29
N GLN A 152 -17.74 24.46 2.23
CA GLN A 152 -18.56 23.31 2.65
C GLN A 152 -18.27 22.07 1.80
N LYS A 153 -18.03 22.24 0.50
CA LYS A 153 -17.63 21.14 -0.40
C LYS A 153 -16.23 20.61 -0.07
N LEU A 154 -15.29 21.47 0.29
CA LEU A 154 -13.93 21.09 0.67
C LEU A 154 -13.94 20.32 2.00
N GLU A 155 -14.74 20.77 2.96
CA GLU A 155 -14.99 20.08 4.23
C GLU A 155 -15.60 18.70 4.00
N LEU A 156 -16.62 18.59 3.14
CA LEU A 156 -17.21 17.31 2.77
C LEU A 156 -16.17 16.34 2.16
N ASN A 157 -15.30 16.84 1.29
CA ASN A 157 -14.23 16.05 0.69
C ASN A 157 -13.23 15.58 1.76
N ALA A 158 -12.87 16.43 2.74
CA ALA A 158 -11.99 16.04 3.84
C ALA A 158 -12.61 14.94 4.73
N LEU A 159 -13.91 14.99 4.98
CA LEU A 159 -14.63 13.91 5.67
C LEU A 159 -14.59 12.60 4.86
N HIS A 160 -14.73 12.69 3.54
CA HIS A 160 -14.60 11.54 2.66
C HIS A 160 -13.19 10.92 2.66
N MET A 161 -12.13 11.74 2.77
CA MET A 161 -10.75 11.28 2.98
C MET A 161 -10.62 10.52 4.29
N ARG A 162 -11.03 11.17 5.39
CA ARG A 162 -10.88 10.63 6.74
C ARG A 162 -11.62 9.31 6.90
N ARG A 163 -12.80 9.19 6.27
CA ARG A 163 -13.53 7.93 6.21
C ARG A 163 -12.72 6.84 5.52
N ALA A 164 -12.09 7.15 4.39
CA ALA A 164 -11.31 6.18 3.62
C ALA A 164 -10.07 5.73 4.40
N GLU A 165 -9.36 6.68 5.01
CA GLU A 165 -8.22 6.44 5.90
C GLU A 165 -8.61 5.51 7.07
N MET A 166 -9.68 5.85 7.80
CA MET A 166 -10.11 5.03 8.94
C MET A 166 -10.56 3.62 8.54
N ALA A 167 -11.25 3.48 7.41
CA ALA A 167 -11.66 2.17 6.91
C ALA A 167 -10.43 1.32 6.49
N LYS A 168 -9.44 1.94 5.84
CA LYS A 168 -8.16 1.30 5.47
C LYS A 168 -7.38 0.86 6.72
N ASP A 169 -7.19 1.77 7.67
CA ASP A 169 -6.45 1.51 8.91
C ASP A 169 -7.10 0.40 9.73
N CYS A 170 -8.43 0.36 9.76
CA CYS A 170 -9.17 -0.71 10.41
C CYS A 170 -8.93 -2.07 9.72
N ALA A 171 -9.11 -2.13 8.39
CA ALA A 171 -8.89 -3.36 7.64
C ALA A 171 -7.44 -3.86 7.74
N GLN A 172 -6.47 -2.94 7.77
CA GLN A 172 -5.06 -3.27 7.92
C GLN A 172 -4.71 -3.81 9.31
N LYS A 173 -5.32 -3.28 10.37
CA LYS A 173 -5.12 -3.77 11.75
C LYS A 173 -5.67 -5.19 11.95
N HIS A 174 -6.75 -5.53 11.27
CA HIS A 174 -7.45 -6.80 11.39
C HIS A 174 -7.11 -7.80 10.27
N HIS A 175 -6.05 -7.57 9.49
CA HIS A 175 -5.71 -8.39 8.31
C HIS A 175 -5.61 -9.90 8.59
N GLN A 176 -5.18 -10.30 9.79
CA GLN A 176 -5.11 -11.72 10.17
C GLN A 176 -6.49 -12.35 10.37
N ASP A 177 -7.46 -11.57 10.88
CA ASP A 177 -8.84 -11.99 11.05
C ASP A 177 -9.55 -12.08 9.68
N ALA A 178 -9.15 -11.24 8.71
CA ALA A 178 -9.60 -11.34 7.32
C ALA A 178 -9.19 -12.66 6.66
N GLU A 179 -7.93 -13.09 6.78
CA GLU A 179 -7.46 -14.34 6.19
C GLU A 179 -8.24 -15.56 6.72
N LEU A 180 -8.54 -15.56 8.02
CA LEU A 180 -9.36 -16.60 8.65
C LEU A 180 -10.82 -16.53 8.16
N ALA A 181 -11.43 -15.34 8.11
CA ALA A 181 -12.81 -15.18 7.66
C ALA A 181 -12.99 -15.50 6.16
N GLU A 182 -12.02 -15.16 5.31
CA GLU A 182 -12.06 -15.48 3.88
C GLU A 182 -11.99 -16.99 3.61
N SER A 183 -11.32 -17.75 4.48
CA SER A 183 -11.29 -19.21 4.40
C SER A 183 -12.66 -19.87 4.68
N THR A 184 -13.58 -19.12 5.30
CA THR A 184 -14.95 -19.55 5.64
C THR A 184 -16.01 -19.08 4.65
N LEU A 185 -15.63 -18.33 3.61
CA LEU A 185 -16.57 -17.87 2.57
C LEU A 185 -17.11 -19.05 1.73
N ASP A 186 -18.40 -19.00 1.43
CA ASP A 186 -19.07 -19.96 0.55
C ASP A 186 -18.45 -19.93 -0.87
N GLU A 187 -18.32 -21.10 -1.50
CA GLU A 187 -17.69 -21.26 -2.82
C GLU A 187 -18.34 -20.40 -3.92
N GLU A 188 -19.64 -20.10 -3.81
CA GLU A 188 -20.35 -19.21 -4.73
C GLU A 188 -19.93 -17.73 -4.56
N THR A 189 -19.84 -17.26 -3.30
CA THR A 189 -19.40 -15.89 -2.98
C THR A 189 -17.93 -15.68 -3.38
N ARG A 190 -17.11 -16.70 -3.19
CA ARG A 190 -15.71 -16.71 -3.62
C ARG A 190 -15.57 -16.50 -5.13
N LYS A 191 -16.32 -17.24 -5.95
CA LYS A 191 -16.31 -17.07 -7.42
C LYS A 191 -16.80 -15.70 -7.87
N GLN A 192 -17.82 -15.14 -7.20
CA GLN A 192 -18.26 -13.78 -7.46
C GLN A 192 -17.15 -12.76 -7.18
N CYS A 193 -16.43 -12.92 -6.07
CA CYS A 193 -15.32 -12.07 -5.69
C CYS A 193 -14.09 -12.21 -6.58
N GLU A 194 -13.76 -13.42 -7.05
CA GLU A 194 -12.73 -13.67 -8.07
C GLU A 194 -13.09 -12.95 -9.38
N SER A 195 -14.36 -13.04 -9.83
CA SER A 195 -14.81 -12.34 -11.03
C SER A 195 -14.77 -10.80 -10.90
N LEU A 196 -15.03 -10.28 -9.69
CA LEU A 196 -14.91 -8.85 -9.41
C LEU A 196 -13.44 -8.44 -9.41
N HIS A 197 -12.57 -9.24 -8.83
CA HIS A 197 -11.13 -9.00 -8.82
C HIS A 197 -10.55 -8.96 -10.24
N GLU A 198 -10.89 -9.93 -11.09
CA GLU A 198 -10.47 -9.96 -12.49
C GLU A 198 -10.97 -8.73 -13.27
N LYS A 199 -12.21 -8.30 -13.03
CA LYS A 199 -12.77 -7.08 -13.64
C LYS A 199 -12.02 -5.82 -13.22
N PHE A 200 -11.35 -5.84 -12.08
CA PHE A 200 -10.71 -4.67 -11.50
C PHE A 200 -9.18 -4.75 -11.45
N GLN A 201 -8.53 -5.75 -12.08
CA GLN A 201 -7.07 -5.99 -12.08
C GLN A 201 -6.24 -4.75 -11.69
N PHE A 202 -6.00 -4.60 -10.39
CA PHE A 202 -5.26 -3.47 -9.82
C PHE A 202 -3.75 -3.62 -10.09
N ALA A 203 -3.33 -4.76 -10.62
CA ALA A 203 -1.95 -5.07 -10.96
C ALA A 203 -1.69 -4.89 -12.46
N LYS A 204 -1.43 -3.65 -12.89
CA LYS A 204 -0.51 -3.33 -14.01
C LYS A 204 -0.08 -1.87 -14.12
N LEU A 205 -0.30 -1.01 -13.12
CA LEU A 205 0.15 0.38 -13.17
C LEU A 205 1.50 0.67 -12.49
N SER A 206 2.09 -0.31 -11.80
CA SER A 206 3.43 -0.14 -11.20
C SER A 206 4.57 -0.43 -12.18
N SER A 207 4.30 -0.96 -13.38
CA SER A 207 5.33 -1.29 -14.39
C SER A 207 5.17 -0.55 -15.73
N THR A 208 4.33 0.48 -15.83
CA THR A 208 4.19 1.25 -17.09
C THR A 208 3.89 2.73 -16.82
N GLN A 209 4.75 3.40 -16.06
CA GLN A 209 4.99 4.84 -16.26
C GLN A 209 6.28 5.01 -17.05
N ASN A 210 6.21 4.68 -18.34
CA ASN A 210 7.13 5.14 -19.37
C ASN A 210 6.47 4.90 -20.74
N SER A 211 5.38 5.61 -21.02
CA SER A 211 4.96 5.93 -22.39
C SER A 211 3.79 6.90 -22.37
N MET A 212 4.09 8.20 -22.38
CA MET A 212 3.33 9.11 -23.22
C MET A 212 4.33 9.87 -24.08
N THR A 213 4.59 9.27 -25.23
CA THR A 213 5.13 9.92 -26.42
C THR A 213 4.22 11.09 -26.81
N SER A 214 4.73 12.31 -26.70
CA SER A 214 4.21 13.46 -27.45
C SER A 214 5.17 13.77 -28.59
N SER A 215 4.94 13.14 -29.74
CA SER A 215 5.47 13.60 -31.01
C SER A 215 4.59 14.74 -31.53
N SER A 216 5.15 15.94 -31.63
CA SER A 216 4.84 16.88 -32.73
C SER A 216 5.83 18.04 -32.71
N ALA A 217 6.75 18.01 -33.68
CA ALA A 217 7.54 19.15 -34.10
C ALA A 217 6.63 20.18 -34.77
N ALA A 218 6.72 21.46 -34.37
CA ALA A 218 6.32 22.58 -35.23
C ALA A 218 6.98 23.91 -34.79
N ARG A 219 7.95 24.31 -35.60
CA ARG A 219 8.33 25.69 -35.99
C ARG A 219 8.06 26.85 -35.01
N LYS A 220 9.17 27.39 -34.52
CA LYS A 220 9.33 28.75 -33.96
C LYS A 220 8.90 29.80 -35.01
N LYS A 221 7.78 30.51 -34.76
CA LYS A 221 7.50 31.85 -35.32
C LYS A 221 7.10 32.81 -34.18
N ARG A 222 7.53 34.05 -34.35
CA ARG A 222 7.64 35.15 -33.38
C ARG A 222 6.32 35.61 -32.74
N ALA A 223 6.48 36.05 -31.49
CA ALA A 223 5.79 37.11 -30.74
C ALA A 223 4.54 37.79 -31.33
N THR A 224 3.42 37.69 -30.62
CA THR A 224 2.52 38.77 -30.14
C THR A 224 1.23 38.12 -29.60
N GLY A 225 0.92 38.25 -28.31
CA GLY A 225 -0.29 37.63 -27.74
C GLY A 225 -0.25 37.35 -26.24
N LYS A 226 0.08 38.34 -25.41
CA LYS A 226 0.19 38.16 -23.95
C LYS A 226 -1.15 38.11 -23.19
N ARG A 227 -2.31 38.19 -23.86
CA ARG A 227 -3.63 38.22 -23.20
C ARG A 227 -4.44 36.91 -23.28
N ASN A 228 -4.19 36.04 -24.27
CA ASN A 228 -4.97 34.79 -24.47
C ASN A 228 -4.39 33.53 -23.83
N LYS A 229 -3.14 33.55 -23.34
CA LYS A 229 -2.49 32.37 -22.72
C LYS A 229 -3.04 32.02 -21.33
N ARG A 230 -3.64 33.01 -20.64
CA ARG A 230 -4.19 32.83 -19.29
C ARG A 230 -5.54 32.12 -19.31
N GLU A 231 -6.31 32.17 -20.40
CA GLU A 231 -7.62 31.50 -20.49
C GLU A 231 -7.52 30.02 -20.90
N THR A 232 -6.59 29.67 -21.80
CA THR A 232 -6.36 28.27 -22.19
C THR A 232 -5.78 27.44 -21.04
N THR A 233 -4.89 28.00 -20.22
CA THR A 233 -4.44 27.33 -18.98
C THR A 233 -5.54 27.25 -17.91
N LYS A 234 -6.48 28.22 -17.86
CA LYS A 234 -7.63 28.19 -16.92
C LYS A 234 -8.65 27.10 -17.26
N LYS A 235 -9.01 26.92 -18.53
CA LYS A 235 -9.88 25.80 -18.97
C LYS A 235 -9.23 24.45 -18.68
N ASN A 236 -7.91 24.34 -18.92
CA ASN A 236 -7.18 23.10 -18.65
C ASN A 236 -7.15 22.73 -17.16
N SER A 237 -6.98 23.69 -16.23
CA SER A 237 -6.96 23.40 -14.79
C SER A 237 -8.34 22.96 -14.26
N SER A 238 -9.41 23.60 -14.73
CA SER A 238 -10.79 23.24 -14.35
C SER A 238 -11.20 21.88 -14.92
N SER A 239 -10.82 21.60 -16.18
CA SER A 239 -11.06 20.31 -16.84
C SER A 239 -10.35 19.16 -16.12
N LYS A 240 -9.09 19.37 -15.72
CA LYS A 240 -8.31 18.40 -14.94
C LYS A 240 -8.92 18.15 -13.56
N ALA A 241 -9.42 19.18 -12.89
CA ALA A 241 -10.12 19.01 -11.61
C ALA A 241 -11.42 18.19 -11.76
N THR A 242 -12.20 18.41 -12.82
CA THR A 242 -13.39 17.60 -13.08
C THR A 242 -13.06 16.16 -13.44
N GLU A 243 -12.02 15.93 -14.24
CA GLU A 243 -11.53 14.60 -14.60
C GLU A 243 -11.06 13.83 -13.36
N CYS A 244 -10.28 14.49 -12.49
CA CYS A 244 -9.84 13.91 -11.22
C CYS A 244 -11.01 13.48 -10.34
N ARG A 245 -12.04 14.33 -10.20
CA ARG A 245 -13.25 13.98 -9.42
C ARG A 245 -13.99 12.78 -10.01
N ASN A 246 -14.05 12.66 -11.34
CA ASN A 246 -14.67 11.51 -11.98
C ASN A 246 -13.86 10.22 -11.75
N ALA A 247 -12.53 10.32 -11.81
CA ALA A 247 -11.65 9.20 -11.47
C ALA A 247 -11.82 8.78 -9.99
N ALA A 248 -11.78 9.72 -9.04
CA ALA A 248 -11.99 9.42 -7.63
C ALA A 248 -13.37 8.79 -7.35
N LYS A 249 -14.43 9.24 -8.04
CA LYS A 249 -15.75 8.60 -7.97
C LYS A 249 -15.74 7.16 -8.50
N LEU A 250 -14.98 6.89 -9.56
CA LEU A 250 -14.84 5.54 -10.09
C LEU A 250 -14.11 4.64 -9.09
N TRP A 251 -13.00 5.11 -8.52
CA TRP A 251 -12.27 4.42 -7.46
C TRP A 251 -13.16 4.12 -6.25
N HIS A 252 -13.97 5.07 -5.80
CA HIS A 252 -14.93 4.83 -4.72
C HIS A 252 -15.91 3.68 -5.05
N LYS A 253 -16.43 3.63 -6.27
CA LYS A 253 -17.34 2.56 -6.69
C LYS A 253 -16.62 1.21 -6.72
N GLN A 254 -15.39 1.18 -7.20
CA GLN A 254 -14.56 -0.02 -7.28
C GLN A 254 -14.22 -0.55 -5.89
N CYS A 255 -13.69 0.29 -4.99
CA CYS A 255 -13.35 -0.14 -3.64
C CYS A 255 -14.61 -0.52 -2.85
N SER A 256 -15.75 0.13 -3.09
CA SER A 256 -17.03 -0.28 -2.50
C SER A 256 -17.54 -1.62 -3.02
N ALA A 257 -17.20 -2.02 -4.24
CA ALA A 257 -17.53 -3.34 -4.76
C ALA A 257 -16.63 -4.41 -4.13
N LEU A 258 -15.33 -4.14 -3.98
CA LEU A 258 -14.38 -5.01 -3.30
C LEU A 258 -14.66 -5.15 -1.80
N ALA A 259 -15.18 -4.08 -1.16
CA ALA A 259 -15.55 -4.11 0.25
C ALA A 259 -16.55 -5.24 0.55
N LYS A 260 -17.43 -5.60 -0.40
CA LYS A 260 -18.39 -6.70 -0.23
C LYS A 260 -17.72 -8.08 -0.16
N CYS A 261 -16.50 -8.18 -0.67
CA CYS A 261 -15.68 -9.38 -0.66
C CYS A 261 -14.73 -9.45 0.52
N CYS A 262 -14.64 -8.38 1.32
CA CYS A 262 -13.80 -8.33 2.51
C CYS A 262 -14.69 -8.44 3.75
N PRO A 263 -14.64 -9.55 4.51
CA PRO A 263 -15.46 -9.74 5.71
C PRO A 263 -15.29 -8.62 6.76
N LEU A 264 -14.08 -8.05 6.86
CA LEU A 264 -13.78 -6.93 7.77
C LEU A 264 -14.47 -5.62 7.40
N ALA A 265 -14.99 -5.48 6.17
CA ALA A 265 -15.54 -4.21 5.72
C ALA A 265 -16.76 -3.77 6.53
N GLU A 266 -17.59 -4.70 7.02
CA GLU A 266 -18.76 -4.37 7.85
C GLU A 266 -18.37 -4.05 9.30
N GLU A 267 -17.38 -4.74 9.86
CA GLU A 267 -16.83 -4.41 11.19
C GLU A 267 -16.17 -3.02 11.17
N CYS A 268 -15.37 -2.75 10.13
CA CYS A 268 -14.73 -1.46 9.92
C CYS A 268 -15.69 -0.34 9.51
N LYS A 269 -16.94 -0.66 9.16
CA LYS A 269 -17.96 0.36 8.89
C LYS A 269 -18.42 1.03 10.18
N GLN A 270 -18.51 0.28 11.28
CA GLN A 270 -18.92 0.80 12.58
C GLN A 270 -17.96 1.90 13.07
N SER A 271 -16.66 1.71 12.87
CA SER A 271 -15.65 2.71 13.24
C SER A 271 -15.74 4.01 12.43
N THR A 272 -16.46 4.01 11.29
CA THR A 272 -16.65 5.20 10.44
C THR A 272 -18.04 5.83 10.55
N MET A 273 -18.91 5.32 11.43
CA MET A 273 -20.31 5.75 11.52
C MET A 273 -20.47 7.24 11.86
N GLU A 274 -19.64 7.75 12.78
CA GLU A 274 -19.67 9.18 13.14
C GLU A 274 -19.32 10.07 11.94
N ILE A 275 -18.30 9.71 11.17
CA ILE A 275 -17.91 10.45 9.96
C ILE A 275 -19.02 10.35 8.89
N MET A 276 -19.69 9.20 8.78
CA MET A 276 -20.83 9.04 7.88
C MET A 276 -21.99 9.99 8.20
N ASN A 277 -22.27 10.20 9.48
CA ASN A 277 -23.27 11.18 9.92
C ASN A 277 -22.84 12.60 9.57
N GLN A 278 -21.57 12.96 9.81
CA GLN A 278 -21.03 14.27 9.43
C GLN A 278 -21.09 14.49 7.91
N ILE A 279 -20.82 13.46 7.10
CA ILE A 279 -20.97 13.51 5.64
C ILE A 279 -22.43 13.75 5.26
N TYR A 280 -23.38 13.07 5.93
CA TYR A 280 -24.80 13.22 5.65
C TYR A 280 -25.29 14.64 5.95
N GLU A 281 -24.95 15.16 7.13
CA GLU A 281 -25.27 16.54 7.54
C GLU A 281 -24.62 17.56 6.59
N GLY A 282 -23.33 17.38 6.26
CA GLY A 282 -22.61 18.24 5.33
C GLY A 282 -23.24 18.27 3.93
N ARG A 283 -23.79 17.14 3.44
CA ARG A 283 -24.51 17.07 2.16
C ARG A 283 -25.82 17.84 2.21
N HIS A 284 -26.59 17.70 3.29
CA HIS A 284 -27.84 18.44 3.48
C HIS A 284 -27.57 19.94 3.53
N LYS A 285 -26.59 20.37 4.32
CA LYS A 285 -26.18 21.77 4.41
C LYS A 285 -25.76 22.34 3.04
N LEU A 286 -24.97 21.59 2.27
CA LEU A 286 -24.58 22.01 0.92
C LEU A 286 -25.79 22.10 -0.03
N HIS A 287 -26.73 21.16 0.07
CA HIS A 287 -27.98 21.18 -0.70
C HIS A 287 -28.86 22.38 -0.36
N ASP A 288 -29.01 22.71 0.92
CA ASP A 288 -29.76 23.88 1.38
C ASP A 288 -29.14 25.19 0.90
N MET A 289 -27.81 25.30 0.93
CA MET A 289 -27.09 26.45 0.35
C MET A 289 -27.33 26.57 -1.16
N HIS A 290 -27.47 25.44 -1.87
CA HIS A 290 -27.82 25.42 -3.29
C HIS A 290 -29.26 25.91 -3.52
N ARG A 291 -30.21 25.48 -2.69
CA ARG A 291 -31.63 25.84 -2.80
C ARG A 291 -31.89 27.30 -2.41
N ASN A 292 -31.23 27.79 -1.37
CA ASN A 292 -31.48 29.11 -0.79
C ASN A 292 -30.50 30.19 -1.28
N ASN A 293 -29.61 29.89 -2.24
CA ASN A 293 -28.58 30.83 -2.72
C ASN A 293 -27.71 31.45 -1.61
N CYS A 294 -27.42 30.68 -0.56
CA CYS A 294 -26.71 31.15 0.65
C CYS A 294 -27.39 32.29 1.42
N VAL A 295 -28.72 32.40 1.34
CA VAL A 295 -29.55 33.26 2.20
C VAL A 295 -29.83 32.56 3.52
#